data_AF-A0AA40ITY0-F1
#
_entry.id   AF-A0AA40ITY0-F1
#
_cell.length_a   1.000
_cell.length_b   1.000
_cell.length_c   1.000
_cell.angle_alpha   90.00
_cell.angle_beta   90.00
_cell.angle_gamma   90.00
#
_symmetry.space_group_name_H-M   'P 1'
#
loop_
_entity.id
_entity.type
_entity.pdbx_description
1 polymer ?
#
loop_
_entity_poly.entity_id
_entity_poly.type
_entity_poly.pdbx_seq_one_letter_code
_entity_poly.pdbx_strand_id
1 'polypeptide(L)' 'CKLYGIEFIEADKWYPSSKTCSCCGAIKKDLKLSDRVYKCNCGLVIDRDLNASINLSRYKLA' A
#
# COMPACT_ATOMS: atom_id res chain seq x y z
N CYS A 1 17.37 0.63 -10.48
CA CYS A 1 16.57 0.29 -11.68
C CYS A 1 17.40 0.40 -12.97
N LYS A 2 17.79 1.62 -13.40
CA LYS A 2 18.49 1.87 -14.68
C LYS A 2 19.76 1.04 -14.94
N LEU A 3 20.60 0.82 -13.92
CA LEU A 3 21.83 0.01 -14.04
C LEU A 3 21.56 -1.46 -14.41
N TYR A 4 20.40 -1.99 -14.01
CA TYR A 4 20.01 -3.38 -14.24
C TYR A 4 18.90 -3.52 -15.29
N GLY A 5 18.58 -2.44 -16.02
CA GLY A 5 17.50 -2.45 -17.02
C GLY A 5 16.09 -2.66 -16.43
N ILE A 6 15.92 -2.48 -15.13
CA ILE A 6 14.62 -2.63 -14.46
C ILE A 6 13.81 -1.34 -14.68
N GLU A 7 12.54 -1.47 -15.07
CA GLU A 7 11.62 -0.34 -15.20
C GLU A 7 11.37 0.32 -13.83
N PHE A 8 11.33 1.65 -13.81
CA PHE A 8 11.00 2.42 -12.61
C PHE A 8 9.67 3.14 -12.85
N ILE A 9 8.70 2.87 -11.97
CA ILE A 9 7.39 3.54 -11.98
C ILE A 9 7.28 4.32 -10.67
N GLU A 10 7.01 5.63 -10.78
CA GLU A 10 6.74 6.49 -9.64
C GLU A 10 5.23 6.53 -9.38
N ALA A 11 4.84 6.26 -8.12
CA ALA A 11 3.45 6.36 -7.72
C ALA A 11 3.06 7.80 -7.40
N ASP A 12 1.79 8.14 -7.60
CA ASP A 12 1.27 9.45 -7.23
C ASP A 12 1.48 9.72 -5.73
N LYS A 13 1.85 10.96 -5.40
CA LYS A 13 2.17 11.39 -4.03
C LYS A 13 1.02 11.14 -3.04
N TRP A 14 -0.23 11.17 -3.53
CA TRP A 14 -1.43 11.00 -2.73
C TRP A 14 -2.03 9.60 -2.82
N TYR A 15 -1.35 8.67 -3.51
CA TYR A 15 -1.78 7.28 -3.57
C TYR A 15 -1.84 6.68 -2.15
N PRO A 16 -3.02 6.22 -1.68
CA PRO A 16 -3.22 5.83 -0.29
C PRO A 16 -2.68 4.42 0.03
N SER A 17 -1.46 4.09 -0.38
CA SER A 17 -0.87 2.74 -0.29
C SER A 17 -0.96 2.11 1.12
N SER A 18 -0.66 2.86 2.18
CA SER A 18 -0.74 2.36 3.55
C SER A 18 -2.17 2.27 4.10
N LYS A 19 -3.11 3.02 3.52
CA LYS A 19 -4.50 3.12 3.97
C LYS A 19 -5.43 2.16 3.22
N THR A 20 -5.10 1.80 1.99
CA THR A 20 -5.84 0.84 1.16
C THR A 20 -5.62 -0.58 1.68
N CYS A 21 -6.67 -1.36 1.83
CA CYS A 21 -6.54 -2.76 2.21
C CYS A 21 -6.01 -3.55 1.02
N SER A 22 -4.86 -4.21 1.17
CA SER A 22 -4.30 -5.08 0.14
C SER A 22 -5.11 -6.35 -0.13
N CYS A 23 -6.13 -6.65 0.67
CA CYS A 23 -7.05 -7.76 0.41
C CYS A 23 -8.30 -7.30 -0.36
N CYS A 24 -9.01 -6.28 0.14
CA CYS A 24 -10.33 -5.90 -0.37
C CYS A 24 -10.40 -4.50 -1.01
N GLY A 25 -9.31 -3.73 -1.02
CA GLY A 25 -9.27 -2.37 -1.59
C GLY A 25 -9.92 -1.26 -0.75
N ALA A 26 -10.54 -1.58 0.40
CA ALA A 26 -11.14 -0.57 1.26
C ALA A 26 -10.11 0.45 1.78
N ILE A 27 -10.45 1.74 1.79
CA ILE A 27 -9.56 2.80 2.27
C ILE A 27 -9.89 3.16 3.72
N LYS A 28 -8.91 2.99 4.60
CA LYS A 28 -9.01 3.34 6.02
C LYS A 28 -8.59 4.78 6.27
N LYS A 29 -9.53 5.67 6.59
CA LYS A 29 -9.27 7.12 6.72
C LYS A 29 -8.54 7.49 8.01
N ASP A 30 -8.81 6.77 9.09
CA ASP A 30 -8.40 7.02 10.47
C ASP A 30 -7.07 6.36 10.89
N LEU A 31 -6.36 5.73 9.95
CA LEU A 31 -5.06 5.10 10.21
C LEU A 31 -4.00 6.14 10.60
N LYS A 32 -3.38 5.97 11.77
CA LYS A 32 -2.32 6.84 12.31
C LYS A 32 -0.93 6.29 11.99
N LEU A 33 0.08 7.15 12.06
CA LEU A 33 1.48 6.74 11.89
C LEU A 33 1.98 5.80 13.02
N SER A 34 1.40 5.91 14.22
CA SER A 34 1.66 5.03 15.34
C SER A 34 1.11 3.60 15.14
N ASP A 35 0.16 3.42 14.21
CA ASP A 35 -0.47 2.13 13.98
C ASP A 35 0.44 1.25 13.13
N ARG A 36 1.29 0.46 13.79
CA ARG A 36 2.23 -0.45 13.10
C ARG A 36 1.51 -1.64 12.43
N VAL A 37 0.32 -1.99 12.88
CA VAL A 37 -0.49 -3.10 12.34
C VAL A 37 -1.71 -2.55 11.62
N TYR A 38 -1.85 -2.92 10.35
CA TYR A 38 -3.06 -2.66 9.56
C TYR A 38 -4.12 -3.72 9.87
N LYS A 39 -5.31 -3.26 10.28
CA LYS A 39 -6.49 -4.11 10.53
C LYS A 39 -7.66 -3.64 9.67
N CYS A 40 -8.19 -4.55 8.85
CA CYS A 40 -9.34 -4.32 7.98
C CYS A 40 -10.57 -5.09 8.44
N ASN A 41 -11.76 -4.56 8.13
CA ASN A 41 -13.04 -5.22 8.38
C ASN A 41 -13.22 -6.51 7.55
N CYS A 42 -12.45 -6.70 6.47
CA CYS A 42 -12.44 -7.96 5.71
C CYS A 42 -11.64 -9.08 6.39
N GLY A 43 -11.07 -8.85 7.58
CA GLY A 43 -10.29 -9.83 8.34
C GLY A 43 -8.78 -9.77 8.11
N LEU A 44 -8.28 -8.91 7.21
CA LEU A 44 -6.84 -8.74 7.01
C LEU A 44 -6.19 -8.07 8.24
N VAL A 45 -5.18 -8.73 8.81
CA VAL A 45 -4.33 -8.22 9.89
C VAL A 45 -2.87 -8.45 9.54
N ILE A 46 -2.16 -7.41 9.13
CA ILE A 46 -0.75 -7.49 8.72
C ILE A 46 0.01 -6.23 9.15
N ASP A 47 1.35 -6.27 9.08
CA ASP A 47 2.16 -5.06 9.25
C ASP A 47 1.75 -3.99 8.22
N ARG A 48 1.68 -2.73 8.66
CA ARG A 48 1.22 -1.62 7.84
C ARG A 48 2.14 -1.34 6.65
N ASP A 49 3.45 -1.49 6.83
CA ASP A 49 4.43 -1.25 5.77
C ASP A 49 4.39 -2.40 4.75
N LEU A 50 4.13 -3.64 5.20
CA LEU A 50 3.83 -4.77 4.31
C LEU A 50 2.53 -4.56 3.52
N ASN A 51 1.47 -4.05 4.15
CA ASN A 51 0.24 -3.70 3.42
C ASN A 51 0.51 -2.65 2.32
N ALA A 52 1.30 -1.62 2.65
CA ALA A 52 1.67 -0.58 1.70
C ALA A 52 2.51 -1.11 0.53
N SER A 53 3.48 -1.98 0.79
CA SER A 53 4.34 -2.56 -0.24
C SER A 53 3.56 -3.43 -1.23
N ILE A 54 2.58 -4.21 -0.74
CA ILE A 54 1.69 -5.00 -1.60
C ILE A 54 0.87 -4.08 -2.50
N ASN A 55 0.32 -2.98 -1.96
CA ASN A 55 -0.43 -2.02 -2.77
C ASN A 55 0.45 -1.33 -3.81
N LEU A 56 1.67 -0.91 -3.44
CA LEU A 56 2.64 -0.35 -4.38
C LEU A 56 3.05 -1.35 -5.47
N SER A 57 3.19 -2.64 -5.15
CA SER A 57 3.49 -3.68 -6.15
C SER A 57 2.38 -3.86 -7.19
N ARG A 58 1.15 -3.46 -6.84
CA ARG A 58 -0.03 -3.49 -7.72
C ARG A 58 -0.34 -2.14 -8.33
N TYR A 59 0.47 -1.12 -8.07
CA TYR A 59 0.30 0.20 -8.63
C TYR A 59 0.48 0.13 -10.15
N LYS A 60 -0.65 0.13 -10.85
CA LYS A 60 -0.68 0.30 -12.30
C LYS A 60 -0.90 1.77 -12.58
N LEU A 61 -0.15 2.30 -13.55
CA LEU A 61 -0.48 3.56 -14.20
C LEU A 61 -1.93 3.44 -14.67
N ALA A 62 -2.84 4.16 -14.01
CA ALA A 62 -4.24 4.24 -14.42
C ALA A 62 -4.35 4.95 -15.76
#